data_AF-C3ZBT7-F1
#
_entry.id   AF-C3ZBT7-F1
#
_cell.length_a   1.000
_cell.length_b   1.000
_cell.length_c   1.000
_cell.angle_alpha   90.00
_cell.angle_beta   90.00
_cell.angle_gamma   90.00
#
_symmetry.space_group_name_H-M   'P 1'
#
loop_
_entity.id
_entity.type
_entity.pdbx_description
1 polymer ?
#
loop_
_entity_poly.entity_id
_entity_poly.type
_entity_poly.pdbx_seq_one_letter_code
_entity_poly.pdbx_strand_id
1 'polypeptide(L)'
;MVDGCVCEPGWVGMECELTCPPGLFGPNCAVPCTCEHGATCDPQTGACTCLPGWTGVACDHVCPFGTFGPECSHRCECADSCSCDRVTGDCNVT
;
A
#
# COMPACT_ATOMS: atom_id res chain seq x y z
N MET A 1 28.81 -21.25 -11.64
CA MET A 1 27.41 -20.96 -11.25
C MET A 1 27.52 -20.33 -9.88
N VAL A 2 27.25 -19.02 -9.76
CA VAL A 2 27.17 -18.38 -8.44
C VAL A 2 25.84 -18.82 -7.85
N ASP A 3 25.91 -19.87 -7.04
CA ASP A 3 24.78 -20.33 -6.23
C ASP A 3 24.64 -19.31 -5.10
N GLY A 4 23.76 -18.33 -5.30
CA GLY A 4 23.38 -17.37 -4.25
C GLY A 4 22.47 -18.07 -3.24
N CYS A 5 22.61 -17.71 -1.96
CA CYS A 5 21.76 -18.24 -0.90
C CYS A 5 20.29 -17.96 -1.17
N VAL A 6 19.40 -18.87 -0.75
CA VAL A 6 17.97 -18.58 -0.68
C VAL A 6 17.72 -17.74 0.56
N CYS A 7 17.34 -16.48 0.35
CA CYS A 7 17.08 -15.53 1.43
C CYS A 7 15.68 -15.66 2.01
N GLU A 8 15.54 -15.22 3.26
CA GLU A 8 14.25 -15.07 3.90
C GLU A 8 13.40 -13.98 3.22
N PRO A 9 12.06 -14.01 3.38
CA PRO A 9 11.19 -12.99 2.82
C PRO A 9 11.59 -11.58 3.26
N GLY A 10 11.72 -10.69 2.28
CA GLY A 10 12.14 -9.30 2.49
C GLY A 10 13.64 -9.05 2.28
N TRP A 11 14.42 -10.09 1.97
CA TRP A 11 15.87 -10.00 1.82
C TRP A 11 16.36 -10.55 0.47
N VAL A 12 17.49 -10.01 0.01
CA VAL A 12 18.18 -10.37 -1.23
C VAL A 12 19.69 -10.10 -1.10
N GLY A 13 20.46 -10.58 -2.08
CA GLY A 13 21.92 -10.48 -2.12
C GLY A 13 22.59 -11.85 -2.02
N MET A 14 23.92 -11.90 -2.18
CA MET A 14 24.64 -13.18 -2.07
C MET A 14 24.59 -13.74 -0.64
N GLU A 15 24.62 -12.85 0.35
CA GLU A 15 24.58 -13.19 1.78
C GLU A 15 23.29 -12.71 2.47
N CYS A 16 22.25 -12.37 1.69
CA CYS A 16 20.96 -11.87 2.22
C CYS A 16 21.08 -10.60 3.06
N GLU A 17 22.03 -9.74 2.71
CA GLU A 17 22.35 -8.51 3.45
C GLU A 17 21.52 -7.28 3.02
N LEU A 18 20.83 -7.37 1.88
CA LEU A 18 20.06 -6.27 1.32
C LEU A 18 18.57 -6.49 1.54
N THR A 19 17.84 -5.44 1.92
CA THR A 19 16.38 -5.46 1.92
C THR A 19 15.83 -5.42 0.51
N CYS A 20 14.59 -5.88 0.33
CA CYS A 20 13.97 -5.82 -0.99
C CYS A 20 13.91 -4.38 -1.52
N PRO A 21 14.25 -4.19 -2.80
CA PRO A 21 13.97 -2.92 -3.46
C PRO A 21 12.44 -2.69 -3.52
N PRO A 22 12.00 -1.42 -3.59
CA PRO A 22 10.59 -1.09 -3.67
C PRO A 22 9.92 -1.78 -4.88
N GLY A 23 8.74 -2.35 -4.65
CA GLY A 23 7.96 -3.05 -5.68
C GLY A 23 8.23 -4.55 -5.79
N LEU A 24 9.09 -5.11 -4.95
CA LEU A 24 9.35 -6.55 -4.87
C LEU A 24 9.18 -7.07 -3.44
N PHE A 25 8.78 -8.34 -3.31
CA PHE A 25 8.60 -9.01 -2.04
C PHE A 25 8.92 -10.51 -2.09
N GLY A 26 8.92 -11.14 -0.92
CA GLY A 26 9.13 -12.58 -0.77
C GLY A 26 10.62 -12.96 -0.72
N PRO A 27 10.93 -14.26 -0.72
CA PRO A 27 12.31 -14.74 -0.66
C PRO A 27 13.09 -14.31 -1.91
N ASN A 28 14.29 -13.77 -1.71
CA ASN A 28 15.11 -13.19 -2.77
C ASN A 28 14.44 -12.05 -3.55
N CYS A 29 13.34 -11.47 -3.02
CA CYS A 29 12.56 -10.42 -3.67
C CYS A 29 12.13 -10.80 -5.09
N ALA A 30 11.81 -12.08 -5.30
CA ALA A 30 11.50 -12.62 -6.62
C ALA A 30 10.06 -12.34 -7.08
N VAL A 31 9.21 -11.79 -6.22
CA VAL A 31 7.79 -11.59 -6.50
C VAL A 31 7.48 -10.09 -6.66
N PRO A 32 6.90 -9.64 -7.78
CA PRO A 32 6.48 -8.25 -7.96
C PRO A 32 5.23 -7.94 -7.15
N CYS A 33 5.25 -6.76 -6.53
CA CYS A 33 4.08 -6.21 -5.85
C CYS A 33 3.01 -5.78 -6.86
N THR A 34 1.74 -5.94 -6.49
CA THR A 34 0.59 -5.60 -7.33
C THR A 34 -0.13 -4.34 -6.86
N CYS A 35 0.53 -3.51 -6.04
CA CYS A 35 -0.07 -2.30 -5.48
C CYS A 35 -0.16 -1.20 -6.53
N GLU A 36 -1.34 -0.61 -6.67
CA GLU A 36 -1.65 0.45 -7.63
C GLU A 36 -1.51 1.85 -6.99
N HIS A 37 -1.63 2.89 -7.82
CA HIS A 37 -1.69 4.30 -7.40
C HIS A 37 -0.51 4.79 -6.54
N GLY A 38 0.67 4.18 -6.70
CA GLY A 38 1.88 4.56 -5.96
C GLY A 38 1.91 4.05 -4.52
N ALA A 39 1.06 3.09 -4.17
CA ALA A 39 1.11 2.41 -2.89
C ALA A 39 2.40 1.58 -2.75
N THR A 40 2.87 1.45 -1.51
CA THR A 40 4.04 0.63 -1.17
C THR A 40 3.60 -0.76 -0.74
N CYS A 41 4.41 -1.78 -0.98
CA CYS A 41 4.17 -3.12 -0.46
C CYS A 41 5.14 -3.46 0.66
N ASP A 42 4.67 -4.29 1.59
CA ASP A 42 5.51 -4.94 2.57
C ASP A 42 6.44 -5.95 1.87
N PRO A 43 7.76 -5.86 2.07
CA PRO A 43 8.72 -6.70 1.34
C PRO A 43 8.70 -8.17 1.78
N GLN A 44 8.09 -8.50 2.92
CA GLN A 44 8.01 -9.88 3.41
C GLN A 44 6.75 -10.59 2.89
N THR A 45 5.61 -9.90 2.95
CA THR A 45 4.28 -10.45 2.72
C THR A 45 3.66 -10.03 1.39
N GLY A 46 4.13 -8.93 0.81
CA GLY A 46 3.53 -8.30 -0.37
C GLY A 46 2.28 -7.48 -0.08
N ALA A 47 1.88 -7.32 1.18
CA ALA A 47 0.71 -6.55 1.57
C ALA A 47 0.87 -5.07 1.22
N CYS A 48 -0.14 -4.48 0.57
CA CYS A 48 -0.09 -3.09 0.16
C CYS A 48 -0.48 -2.14 1.30
N THR A 49 0.28 -1.06 1.45
CA THR A 49 -0.08 0.11 2.26
C THR A 49 -0.58 1.20 1.33
N CYS A 50 -1.90 1.42 1.34
CA CYS A 50 -2.54 2.36 0.43
C CYS A 50 -2.29 3.82 0.81
N LEU A 51 -2.08 4.65 -0.21
CA LEU A 51 -2.08 6.10 -0.03
C LEU A 51 -3.49 6.58 0.37
N PRO A 52 -3.60 7.75 1.04
CA PRO A 52 -4.88 8.29 1.43
C PRO A 52 -5.85 8.45 0.23
N GLY A 53 -7.11 8.09 0.43
CA GLY A 53 -8.13 8.12 -0.62
C GLY A 53 -8.25 6.84 -1.44
N TRP A 54 -7.45 5.81 -1.13
CA TRP A 54 -7.44 4.48 -1.76
C TRP A 54 -7.56 3.35 -0.74
N THR A 55 -8.11 2.22 -1.18
CA THR A 55 -8.32 0.99 -0.39
C THR A 55 -8.36 -0.23 -1.31
N GLY A 56 -8.58 -1.41 -0.72
CA GLY A 56 -8.51 -2.70 -1.39
C GLY A 56 -7.13 -3.34 -1.26
N VAL A 57 -7.04 -4.64 -1.55
CA VAL A 57 -5.81 -5.44 -1.39
C VAL A 57 -4.68 -4.90 -2.27
N ALA A 58 -5.01 -4.37 -3.46
CA ALA A 58 -4.06 -3.77 -4.39
C ALA A 58 -4.13 -2.23 -4.41
N CYS A 59 -4.85 -1.59 -3.48
CA CYS A 59 -5.07 -0.14 -3.48
C CYS A 59 -5.70 0.39 -4.79
N ASP A 60 -6.51 -0.44 -5.44
CA ASP A 60 -7.16 -0.16 -6.72
C ASP A 60 -8.57 0.45 -6.57
N HIS A 61 -9.10 0.49 -5.35
CA HIS A 61 -10.41 1.07 -5.07
C HIS A 61 -10.29 2.46 -4.45
N VAL A 62 -11.13 3.38 -4.93
CA VAL A 62 -11.32 4.68 -4.29
C VAL A 62 -12.05 4.48 -2.95
N CYS A 63 -11.75 5.31 -1.95
CA CYS A 63 -12.51 5.27 -0.70
C CYS A 63 -14.02 5.36 -0.93
N PRO A 64 -14.81 4.51 -0.24
CA PRO A 64 -16.25 4.61 -0.28
C PRO A 64 -16.71 5.97 0.28
N PHE A 65 -17.91 6.39 -0.13
CA PHE A 65 -18.47 7.65 0.33
C PHE A 65 -18.55 7.72 1.85
N GLY A 66 -18.09 8.83 2.40
CA GLY A 66 -18.09 9.07 3.85
C GLY A 66 -16.88 8.48 4.58
N THR A 67 -15.86 7.99 3.88
CA THR A 67 -14.57 7.62 4.49
C THR A 67 -13.39 8.31 3.84
N PHE A 68 -12.30 8.43 4.59
CA PHE A 68 -11.09 9.12 4.15
C PHE A 68 -9.82 8.56 4.81
N GLY A 69 -8.68 9.04 4.33
CA GLY A 69 -7.36 8.72 4.89
C GLY A 69 -6.78 7.40 4.37
N PRO A 70 -5.70 6.90 4.99
CA PRO A 70 -5.05 5.66 4.57
C PRO A 70 -5.96 4.46 4.80
N GLU A 71 -6.06 3.61 3.80
CA GLU A 71 -6.98 2.45 3.74
C GLU A 71 -8.45 2.81 4.01
N CYS A 72 -8.81 4.10 3.94
CA CYS A 72 -10.14 4.63 4.25
C CYS A 72 -10.61 4.32 5.69
N SER A 73 -9.66 4.28 6.63
CA SER A 73 -9.91 3.91 8.03
C SER A 73 -10.67 4.96 8.83
N HIS A 74 -10.82 6.18 8.31
CA HIS A 74 -11.51 7.27 8.99
C HIS A 74 -12.88 7.53 8.38
N ARG A 75 -13.84 7.97 9.20
CA ARG A 75 -15.19 8.33 8.80
C ARG A 75 -15.33 9.85 8.75
N CYS A 76 -15.97 10.35 7.70
CA CYS A 76 -16.29 11.76 7.58
C CYS A 76 -17.41 12.15 8.56
N GLU A 77 -17.23 13.26 9.25
CA GLU A 77 -18.20 13.82 10.20
C GLU A 77 -18.78 15.14 9.68
N CYS A 78 -19.03 15.21 8.37
CA CYS A 78 -19.61 16.38 7.72
C CYS A 78 -21.13 16.43 7.93
N ALA A 79 -21.70 17.64 7.98
CA ALA A 79 -23.15 17.83 8.03
C ALA A 79 -23.84 17.31 6.75
N ASP A 80 -25.12 16.96 6.85
CA ASP A 80 -25.96 16.62 5.69
C ASP A 80 -25.83 17.73 4.63
N SER A 81 -25.54 17.36 3.38
CA SER A 81 -25.22 18.22 2.21
C SER A 81 -23.78 18.73 2.02
N CYS A 82 -22.81 18.25 2.79
CA CYS A 82 -21.38 18.48 2.51
C CYS A 82 -20.72 17.27 1.83
N SER A 83 -19.86 17.53 0.84
CA SER A 83 -18.94 16.52 0.30
C SER A 83 -17.69 16.44 1.17
N CYS A 84 -17.19 15.23 1.40
CA CYS A 84 -15.97 14.99 2.16
C CYS A 84 -14.83 14.64 1.21
N ASP A 85 -13.68 15.27 1.38
CA ASP A 85 -12.47 14.89 0.67
C ASP A 85 -11.95 13.53 1.19
N ARG A 86 -11.83 12.56 0.29
CA ARG A 86 -11.38 11.20 0.61
C ARG A 86 -9.91 11.09 1.03
N VAL A 87 -9.09 12.09 0.75
CA VAL A 87 -7.66 12.10 1.10
C VAL A 87 -7.49 12.72 2.49
N THR A 88 -8.08 13.89 2.73
CA THR A 88 -7.85 14.69 3.94
C THR A 88 -8.98 14.62 4.96
N GLY A 89 -10.20 14.27 4.54
CA GLY A 89 -11.40 14.32 5.37
C GLY A 89 -12.04 15.71 5.43
N ASP A 90 -11.57 16.67 4.64
CA ASP A 90 -12.09 18.04 4.64
C ASP A 90 -13.52 18.11 4.10
N CYS A 91 -14.38 18.87 4.77
CA CYS A 91 -15.79 18.99 4.41
C CYS A 91 -16.01 20.26 3.58
N ASN A 92 -16.46 20.11 2.34
CA ASN A 92 -16.81 21.23 1.47
C ASN A 92 -18.31 21.25 1.15
N VAL A 93 -18.95 22.41 1.36
CA VAL A 93 -20.32 22.66 0.89
C VAL A 93 -20.30 22.72 -0.63
N THR A 94 -20.98 21.76 -1.26
CA THR A 94 -21.07 21.67 -2.73
C THR A 94 -22.26 22.45 -3.24
#